data_AF-A0A7X9Q083-F1
#
_entry.id   AF-A0A7X9Q083-F1
#
_cell.length_a   1.000
_cell.length_b   1.000
_cell.length_c   1.000
_cell.angle_alpha   90.00
_cell.angle_beta   90.00
_cell.angle_gamma   90.00
#
_symmetry.space_group_name_H-M   'P 1'
#
loop_
_entity.id
_entity.type
_entity.pdbx_description
1 polymer ?
#
loop_
_entity_poly.entity_id
_entity_poly.type
_entity_poly.pdbx_seq_one_letter_code
_entity_poly.pdbx_strand_id
1 'polypeptide(L)'
;MARPTRLLSPTALLRRNALYKGVFGGSRGWVVVGAFMWGPRVCRRLFGKTEEVVAIERLRAGQFVRLESIAPPTRKQRKALRRAR
;
A
#
# COMPACT_ATOMS: atom_id res chain seq x y z
N MET A 1 -27.11 -11.76 3.44
CA MET A 1 -26.07 -11.32 4.40
C MET A 1 -25.83 -9.82 4.23
N ALA A 2 -26.45 -8.98 5.06
CA ALA A 2 -26.23 -7.54 5.05
C ALA A 2 -24.78 -7.23 5.48
N ARG A 3 -23.99 -6.61 4.62
CA ARG A 3 -22.66 -6.10 5.01
C ARG A 3 -22.90 -4.94 5.98
N PRO A 4 -22.40 -4.98 7.22
CA PRO A 4 -22.58 -3.86 8.14
C PRO A 4 -22.05 -2.59 7.49
N THR A 5 -22.86 -1.54 7.52
CA THR A 5 -22.59 -0.23 6.92
C THR A 5 -21.28 0.31 7.50
N ARG A 6 -20.22 0.29 6.68
CA ARG A 6 -18.85 0.75 7.06
C ARG A 6 -18.78 2.21 7.49
N LEU A 7 -19.85 2.97 7.34
CA LEU A 7 -19.97 4.37 7.72
C LEU A 7 -19.97 4.57 9.25
N LEU A 8 -20.44 3.58 10.01
CA LEU A 8 -20.48 3.62 11.47
C LEU A 8 -19.44 2.70 12.13
N SER A 9 -18.47 2.18 11.37
CA SER A 9 -17.41 1.39 12.00
C SER A 9 -16.57 2.30 12.91
N PRO A 10 -16.15 1.82 14.11
CA PRO A 10 -15.32 2.61 15.02
C PRO A 10 -14.08 3.17 14.31
N THR A 11 -13.49 2.38 13.43
CA THR A 11 -12.36 2.77 12.58
C THR A 11 -12.67 3.93 11.63
N ALA A 12 -13.87 4.01 11.07
CA ALA A 12 -14.27 5.12 10.21
C ALA A 12 -14.43 6.44 11.00
N LEU A 13 -14.96 6.35 12.22
CA LEU A 13 -15.09 7.49 13.14
C LEU A 13 -13.72 7.99 13.61
N LEU A 14 -12.83 7.09 14.01
CA LEU A 14 -11.44 7.41 14.36
C LEU A 14 -10.71 8.08 13.18
N ARG A 15 -10.92 7.59 11.96
CA ARG A 15 -10.36 8.17 10.74
C ARG A 15 -10.84 9.59 10.49
N ARG A 16 -12.14 9.81 10.63
CA ARG A 16 -12.75 11.13 10.46
C ARG A 16 -12.22 12.10 11.51
N ASN A 17 -12.21 11.71 12.79
CA ASN A 17 -11.75 12.58 13.87
C ASN A 17 -10.24 12.89 13.77
N ALA A 18 -9.42 11.91 13.40
CA ALA A 18 -7.98 12.13 13.18
C ALA A 18 -7.72 13.17 12.07
N LEU A 19 -8.52 13.19 10.99
CA LEU A 19 -8.41 14.19 9.94
C LEU A 19 -8.99 15.54 10.38
N TYR A 20 -10.26 15.58 10.75
CA TYR A 20 -10.97 16.83 11.03
C TYR A 20 -10.48 17.53 12.29
N LYS A 21 -10.23 16.80 13.37
CA LYS A 21 -9.76 17.38 14.64
C LYS A 21 -8.24 17.44 14.71
N GLY A 22 -7.55 16.48 14.10
CA GLY A 22 -6.09 16.42 14.10
C GLY A 22 -5.48 17.27 13.00
N VAL A 23 -5.42 16.72 11.78
CA VAL A 23 -4.72 17.33 10.63
C VAL A 23 -5.27 18.71 10.29
N PHE A 24 -6.59 18.85 10.23
CA PHE A 24 -7.25 20.13 9.88
C PHE A 24 -7.60 20.98 11.11
N GLY A 25 -7.70 20.36 12.30
CA GLY A 25 -8.14 21.02 13.53
C GLY A 25 -7.01 21.36 14.52
N GLY A 26 -5.76 21.03 14.21
CA GLY A 26 -4.58 21.35 15.03
C GLY A 26 -4.41 20.53 16.31
N SER A 27 -5.30 19.58 16.62
CA SER A 27 -5.20 18.78 17.85
C SER A 27 -4.08 17.75 17.76
N ARG A 28 -3.02 17.96 18.56
CA ARG A 28 -1.86 17.04 18.65
C ARG A 28 -2.26 15.59 18.97
N GLY A 29 -3.24 15.39 19.87
CA GLY A 29 -3.72 14.05 20.22
C GLY A 29 -4.33 13.31 19.03
N TRP A 30 -5.19 13.98 18.26
CA TRP A 30 -5.80 13.40 17.06
C TRP A 30 -4.81 13.19 15.91
N VAL A 31 -3.76 14.03 15.82
CA VAL A 31 -2.64 13.81 14.88
C VAL A 31 -1.87 12.54 15.24
N VAL A 32 -1.54 12.33 16.52
CA VAL A 32 -0.84 11.12 16.98
C VAL A 32 -1.67 9.87 16.67
N VAL A 33 -2.98 9.89 16.94
CA VAL A 33 -3.89 8.79 16.61
C VAL A 33 -3.87 8.49 15.10
N GLY A 34 -3.90 9.53 14.27
CA GLY A 34 -3.74 9.38 12.82
C GLY A 34 -2.39 8.76 12.44
N ALA A 35 -1.30 9.26 13.01
CA ALA A 35 0.05 8.78 12.76
C ALA A 35 0.20 7.29 13.09
N PHE A 36 -0.36 6.82 14.21
CA PHE A 36 -0.34 5.38 14.52
C PHE A 36 -1.20 4.53 13.58
N MET A 37 -2.34 5.06 13.15
CA MET A 37 -3.25 4.31 12.28
C MET A 37 -2.73 4.19 10.83
N TRP A 38 -2.06 5.22 10.30
CA TRP A 38 -1.55 5.22 8.92
C TRP A 38 -0.04 5.03 8.81
N GLY A 39 0.71 5.38 9.84
CA GLY A 39 2.17 5.40 9.86
C GLY A 39 2.78 4.08 9.39
N PRO A 40 2.44 2.92 9.98
CA PRO A 40 3.01 1.64 9.54
C PRO A 40 2.76 1.35 8.05
N ARG A 41 1.58 1.72 7.54
CA ARG A 41 1.22 1.50 6.13
C ARG A 41 1.98 2.45 5.20
N VAL A 42 2.16 3.71 5.60
CA VAL A 42 2.94 4.70 4.85
C VAL A 42 4.42 4.32 4.88
N CYS A 43 4.98 4.00 6.05
CA CYS A 43 6.35 3.53 6.19
C CYS A 43 6.63 2.30 5.33
N ARG A 44 5.75 1.28 5.37
CA ARG A 44 5.91 0.10 4.51
C ARG A 44 5.83 0.43 3.01
N ARG A 45 5.05 1.44 2.62
CA ARG A 45 4.91 1.83 1.21
C ARG A 45 6.12 2.62 0.71
N LEU A 46 6.72 3.42 1.57
CA LEU A 46 7.88 4.26 1.25
C LEU A 46 9.18 3.47 1.37
N PHE A 47 9.39 2.76 2.48
CA PHE A 47 10.65 2.07 2.81
C PHE A 47 10.63 0.56 2.53
N GLY A 48 9.47 -0.04 2.25
CA GLY A 48 9.36 -1.48 2.00
C GLY A 48 9.62 -1.90 0.56
N LYS A 49 10.06 -0.98 -0.30
CA LYS A 49 10.49 -1.30 -1.67
C LYS A 49 11.99 -1.53 -1.65
N THR A 50 12.40 -2.77 -1.46
CA THR A 50 13.78 -3.20 -1.68
C THR A 50 13.99 -3.33 -3.19
N GLU A 51 14.79 -2.44 -3.78
CA GLU A 51 15.25 -2.59 -5.16
C GLU A 51 16.29 -3.72 -5.19
N GLU A 52 16.00 -4.76 -5.97
CA GLU A 52 16.91 -5.88 -6.17
C GLU A 52 17.58 -5.71 -7.53
N VAL A 53 18.92 -5.71 -7.54
CA VAL A 53 19.68 -5.66 -8.79
C VAL A 53 19.64 -7.05 -9.40
N VAL A 54 18.73 -7.25 -10.35
CA VAL A 54 18.49 -8.55 -11.00
C VAL A 54 19.66 -8.95 -11.91
N ALA A 55 20.25 -8.00 -12.63
CA ALA A 55 21.38 -8.25 -13.53
C ALA A 55 22.16 -6.96 -13.84
N ILE A 56 23.47 -7.11 -14.07
CA ILE A 56 24.35 -6.06 -14.59
C ILE A 56 25.06 -6.64 -15.82
N GLU A 57 24.68 -6.20 -17.01
CA GLU A 57 25.29 -6.65 -18.26
C GLU A 57 25.88 -5.47 -19.04
N ARG A 58 27.04 -5.69 -19.66
CA ARG A 58 27.66 -4.73 -20.59
C ARG A 58 27.15 -4.99 -22.00
N LEU A 59 26.36 -4.05 -22.53
CA LEU A 59 25.89 -4.06 -23.91
C LEU A 59 27.03 -3.78 -24.89
N ARG A 60 27.14 -4.60 -25.94
CA ARG A 60 28.02 -4.34 -27.10
C ARG A 60 27.24 -3.65 -28.22
N ALA A 61 27.96 -3.01 -29.15
CA ALA A 61 27.34 -2.34 -30.31
C ALA A 61 26.44 -3.32 -31.09
N GLY A 62 25.19 -2.92 -31.34
CA GLY A 62 24.18 -3.74 -32.00
C GLY A 62 23.30 -4.59 -31.07
N GLN A 63 23.55 -4.62 -29.75
CA GLN A 63 22.69 -5.28 -28.77
C GLN A 63 21.71 -4.28 -28.13
N PHE A 64 20.53 -4.78 -27.74
CA PHE A 64 19.54 -4.01 -26.98
C PHE A 64 18.97 -4.85 -25.83
N VAL A 65 18.67 -4.19 -24.71
CA VAL A 65 17.95 -4.79 -23.58
C VAL A 65 16.50 -4.30 -23.62
N ARG A 66 15.56 -5.24 -23.52
CA ARG A 66 14.14 -4.96 -23.37
C ARG A 66 13.73 -5.28 -21.93
N LEU A 67 13.34 -4.25 -21.19
CA LEU A 67 12.80 -4.41 -19.85
C LEU A 67 11.28 -4.47 -19.94
N GLU A 68 10.69 -5.55 -19.43
CA GLU A 68 9.24 -5.67 -19.30
C GLU A 68 8.84 -5.72 -17.83
N SER A 69 7.88 -4.87 -17.45
CA SER A 69 7.34 -4.91 -16.09
C SER A 69 6.29 -6.02 -15.99
N ILE A 70 6.62 -7.13 -15.34
CA ILE A 70 5.63 -8.14 -15.00
C ILE A 70 4.84 -7.62 -13.79
N ALA A 71 3.57 -7.23 -14.02
CA ALA A 71 2.72 -6.77 -12.93
C ALA A 71 2.47 -7.92 -11.94
N PRO A 72 2.65 -7.71 -10.62
CA PRO A 72 2.40 -8.76 -9.64
C PRO A 72 0.93 -9.19 -9.68
N PRO A 73 0.63 -10.50 -9.54
CA PRO A 73 -0.72 -11.02 -9.71
C PRO A 73 -1.67 -10.40 -8.68
N THR A 74 -2.83 -9.95 -9.17
CA THR A 74 -3.89 -9.36 -8.35
C THR A 74 -4.45 -10.37 -7.34
N ARG A 75 -5.12 -9.89 -6.29
CA ARG A 75 -5.75 -10.78 -5.27
C ARG A 75 -6.66 -11.85 -5.88
N LYS A 76 -7.40 -11.51 -6.95
CA LYS A 76 -8.27 -12.45 -7.67
C LYS A 76 -7.46 -13.52 -8.39
N GLN A 77 -6.42 -13.11 -9.13
CA GLN A 77 -5.51 -14.03 -9.84
C GLN A 77 -4.78 -14.96 -8.87
N ARG A 78 -4.29 -14.46 -7.73
CA ARG A 78 -3.68 -15.30 -6.68
C ARG A 78 -4.64 -16.35 -6.14
N LYS A 79 -5.93 -16.02 -6.00
CA LYS A 79 -6.95 -16.97 -5.55
C LYS A 79 -7.27 -18.02 -6.62
N ALA A 80 -7.26 -17.63 -7.89
CA ALA A 80 -7.44 -18.57 -9.00
C ALA A 80 -6.25 -19.53 -9.14
N LEU A 81 -5.01 -19.03 -9.07
CA LEU A 81 -3.79 -19.84 -9.06
C LEU A 81 -3.77 -20.87 -7.93
N ARG A 82 -4.24 -20.51 -6.73
CA ARG A 82 -4.37 -21.43 -5.60
C ARG A 82 -5.47 -22.49 -5.75
N ARG A 83 -6.42 -22.30 -6.67
CA ARG A 83 -7.50 -23.25 -6.95
C ARG A 83 -7.17 -24.18 -8.11
N ALA A 84 -6.27 -23.76 -9.00
CA ALA A 84 -5.78 -24.55 -10.11
C ALA A 84 -4.58 -25.45 -9.74
N ARG A 85 -4.11 -25.34 -8.50
CA ARG A 85 -3.03 -26.14 -7.91
C ARG A 85 -3.64 -27.07 -6.87
#